data_AF-A0A7J9Y3W9-F1
#
_entry.id   AF-A0A7J9Y3W9-F1
#
_cell.length_a   1.000
_cell.length_b   1.000
_cell.length_c   1.000
_cell.angle_alpha   90.00
_cell.angle_beta   90.00
_cell.angle_gamma   90.00
#
_symmetry.space_group_name_H-M   'P 1'
#
loop_
_entity.id
_entity.type
_entity.pdbx_description
1 polymer ?
#
loop_
_entity_poly.entity_id
_entity_poly.type
_entity_poly.pdbx_seq_one_letter_code
_entity_poly.pdbx_strand_id
1 'polypeptide(L)'
;MASIDSFGAKTRLTVGDATYDIYQLDQVDGSERLPYSLKILLENLLRTEDGANITADHIRALGGWDPTAEPSVEIQFTPSRVLMQDFTGVPCVVDLATMREAVRELGGDAA
;
A
#
# COMPACT_ATOMS: atom_id res chain seq x y z
N MET A 1 1.75 1.91 -10.83
CA MET A 1 3.17 2.14 -11.19
C MET A 1 4.02 1.17 -10.39
N ALA A 2 5.22 0.83 -10.86
CA ALA A 2 6.17 0.06 -10.07
C ALA A 2 6.68 0.93 -8.90
N SER A 3 6.95 0.33 -7.74
CA SER A 3 7.56 1.02 -6.59
C SER A 3 8.88 1.68 -6.99
N ILE A 4 9.18 2.84 -6.42
CA ILE A 4 10.51 3.48 -6.53
C ILE A 4 11.59 2.59 -5.89
N ASP A 5 11.22 1.79 -4.89
CA ASP A 5 12.11 0.87 -4.17
C ASP A 5 13.37 1.56 -3.63
N SER A 6 13.20 2.70 -2.93
CA SER A 6 14.31 3.51 -2.43
C SER A 6 15.18 2.81 -1.38
N PHE A 7 14.67 1.72 -0.78
CA PHE A 7 15.36 0.87 0.18
C PHE A 7 16.02 -0.36 -0.46
N GLY A 8 15.84 -0.60 -1.76
CA GLY A 8 16.31 -1.83 -2.41
C GLY A 8 15.70 -3.10 -1.80
N ALA A 9 14.45 -3.00 -1.33
CA ALA A 9 13.72 -4.06 -0.67
C ALA A 9 13.20 -5.10 -1.65
N LYS A 10 13.03 -4.76 -2.93
CA LYS A 10 12.51 -5.69 -3.92
C LYS A 10 13.52 -6.79 -4.22
N THR A 11 13.12 -8.05 -4.01
CA THR A 11 13.91 -9.23 -4.37
C THR A 11 13.04 -10.33 -4.97
N ARG A 12 13.67 -11.42 -5.41
CA ARG A 12 12.99 -12.60 -5.94
C ARG A 12 13.08 -13.79 -4.98
N LEU A 13 11.93 -14.34 -4.62
CA LEU A 13 11.80 -15.60 -3.89
C LEU A 13 11.51 -16.73 -4.86
N THR A 14 12.36 -17.76 -4.88
CA THR A 14 12.14 -18.97 -5.68
C THR A 14 11.58 -20.09 -4.81
N VAL A 15 10.45 -20.67 -5.20
CA VAL A 15 9.77 -21.78 -4.51
C VAL A 15 9.50 -22.88 -5.53
N GLY A 16 10.35 -23.91 -5.53
CA GLY A 16 10.35 -24.92 -6.59
C GLY A 16 10.68 -24.27 -7.93
N ASP A 17 9.78 -24.42 -8.92
CA ASP A 17 9.92 -23.85 -10.26
C ASP A 17 9.29 -22.45 -10.40
N ALA A 18 8.64 -21.93 -9.35
CA ALA A 18 8.00 -20.62 -9.36
C ALA A 18 8.89 -19.54 -8.77
N THR A 19 8.85 -18.33 -9.36
CA THR A 19 9.56 -17.15 -8.86
C THR A 19 8.56 -16.04 -8.55
N TYR A 20 8.69 -15.44 -7.38
CA TYR A 20 7.84 -14.36 -6.88
C TYR A 20 8.67 -13.12 -6.58
N ASP A 21 8.17 -11.95 -6.97
CA ASP A 21 8.71 -10.68 -6.47
C ASP A 21 8.17 -10.44 -5.05
N ILE A 22 9.08 -10.16 -4.11
CA ILE A 22 8.74 -9.83 -2.72
C ILE A 22 9.49 -8.57 -2.28
N TYR A 23 9.01 -7.91 -1.24
CA TYR A 23 9.69 -6.78 -0.59
C TYR A 23 10.19 -7.22 0.79
N GLN A 24 11.51 -7.25 0.98
CA GLN A 24 12.13 -7.66 2.23
C GLN A 24 12.07 -6.54 3.27
N LEU A 25 11.50 -6.84 4.43
CA LEU A 25 11.34 -5.87 5.51
C LEU A 25 12.65 -5.51 6.20
N ASP A 26 13.62 -6.42 6.17
CA ASP A 26 14.93 -6.27 6.81
C ASP A 26 15.81 -5.17 6.17
N GLN A 27 15.41 -4.63 5.02
CA GLN A 27 16.02 -3.43 4.44
C GLN A 27 15.63 -2.13 5.16
N VAL A 28 14.68 -2.20 6.11
CA VAL A 28 14.27 -1.07 6.93
C VAL A 28 14.71 -1.31 8.36
N ASP A 29 15.57 -0.42 8.87
CA ASP A 29 16.03 -0.45 10.25
C ASP A 29 14.85 -0.40 11.24
N GLY A 30 14.88 -1.25 12.27
CA GLY A 30 13.83 -1.33 13.30
C GLY A 30 12.65 -2.24 12.94
N SER A 31 12.56 -2.71 11.69
CA SER A 31 11.51 -3.62 11.22
C SER A 31 11.39 -4.91 12.05
N GLU A 32 12.49 -5.37 12.64
CA GLU A 32 12.55 -6.57 13.48
C GLU A 32 11.74 -6.41 14.77
N ARG A 33 11.71 -5.19 15.33
CA ARG A 33 11.03 -4.84 16.59
C ARG A 33 9.54 -4.56 16.42
N LEU A 34 9.08 -4.37 15.19
CA LEU A 34 7.68 -4.04 14.92
C LEU A 34 6.73 -5.18 15.30
N PRO A 35 5.56 -4.87 15.89
CA PRO A 35 4.44 -5.81 15.95
C PRO A 35 4.10 -6.34 14.56
N TYR A 36 3.62 -7.57 14.48
CA TYR A 36 3.35 -8.22 13.20
C TYR A 36 2.34 -7.46 12.32
N SER A 37 1.35 -6.80 12.93
CA SER A 37 0.41 -5.93 12.22
C SER A 37 1.11 -4.76 11.51
N LEU A 38 2.11 -4.13 12.14
CA LEU A 38 2.88 -3.04 11.53
C LEU A 38 3.83 -3.54 10.45
N LYS A 39 4.31 -4.80 10.53
CA LYS A 39 5.08 -5.42 9.45
C LYS A 39 4.28 -5.54 8.16
N ILE A 40 2.97 -5.78 8.25
CA ILE A 40 2.06 -5.79 7.08
C ILE A 40 1.95 -4.40 6.46
N LEU A 41 1.82 -3.36 7.30
CA LEU A 41 1.78 -1.98 6.82
C LEU A 41 3.12 -1.57 6.21
N LEU A 42 4.24 -2.00 6.78
CA LEU A 42 5.58 -1.73 6.25
C LEU A 42 5.78 -2.34 4.87
N GLU A 43 5.40 -3.61 4.67
CA GLU A 43 5.42 -4.24 3.34
C GLU A 43 4.62 -3.42 2.33
N ASN A 44 3.44 -2.95 2.76
CA ASN A 44 2.56 -2.18 1.91
C ASN A 44 3.25 -0.91 1.42
N LEU A 45 3.82 -0.14 2.35
CA LEU A 45 4.54 1.10 2.03
C LEU A 45 5.72 0.85 1.09
N LEU A 46 6.52 -0.20 1.33
CA LEU A 46 7.63 -0.57 0.45
C LEU A 46 7.17 -0.92 -0.97
N ARG A 47 6.08 -1.68 -1.09
CA ARG A 47 5.56 -2.12 -2.40
C ARG A 47 4.84 -1.01 -3.16
N THR A 48 4.36 0.03 -2.49
CA THR A 48 3.59 1.12 -3.11
C THR A 48 4.25 2.49 -2.99
N GLU A 49 5.56 2.55 -2.74
CA GLU A 49 6.31 3.81 -2.73
C GLU A 49 6.23 4.50 -4.10
N ASP A 50 5.70 5.73 -4.10
CA ASP A 50 5.51 6.54 -5.30
C ASP A 50 6.21 7.91 -5.22
N GLY A 51 6.85 8.23 -4.08
CA GLY A 51 7.58 9.46 -3.84
C GLY A 51 6.69 10.69 -3.62
N ALA A 52 5.37 10.54 -3.63
CA ALA A 52 4.41 11.62 -3.44
C ALA A 52 3.45 11.33 -2.28
N ASN A 53 2.66 10.26 -2.38
CA ASN A 53 1.73 9.83 -1.34
C ASN A 53 2.43 8.91 -0.34
N ILE A 54 3.36 8.10 -0.82
CA ILE A 54 4.18 7.19 -0.01
C ILE A 54 5.64 7.52 -0.28
N THR A 55 6.28 8.11 0.74
CA THR A 55 7.65 8.58 0.69
C THR A 55 8.57 7.70 1.52
N ALA A 56 9.87 7.78 1.26
CA ALA A 56 10.87 7.11 2.08
C ALA A 56 10.78 7.52 3.57
N ASP A 57 10.34 8.75 3.86
CA ASP A 57 10.19 9.22 5.24
C ASP A 57 9.02 8.54 5.97
N HIS A 58 7.91 8.24 5.26
CA HIS A 58 6.83 7.43 5.84
C HIS A 58 7.33 6.01 6.19
N ILE A 59 8.17 5.41 5.35
CA ILE A 59 8.76 4.08 5.58
C ILE A 59 9.71 4.11 6.79
N ARG A 60 10.58 5.12 6.88
CA ARG A 60 11.48 5.31 8.05
C ARG A 60 10.71 5.58 9.33
N ALA A 61 9.65 6.37 9.28
CA ALA A 61 8.81 6.67 10.43
C ALA A 61 8.19 5.38 11.00
N LEU A 62 7.77 4.45 10.13
CA LEU A 62 7.24 3.18 10.57
C LEU A 62 8.33 2.24 11.12
N GLY A 63 9.53 2.23 10.54
CA GLY A 63 10.68 1.47 11.07
C GLY A 63 11.10 1.96 12.46
N GLY A 64 11.04 3.27 12.70
CA GLY A 64 11.32 3.92 13.98
C GLY A 64 10.11 4.02 14.92
N TRP A 65 9.06 3.22 14.73
CA TRP A 65 7.82 3.34 15.50
C TRP A 65 8.04 3.16 17.02
N ASP A 66 7.52 4.11 17.78
CA ASP A 66 7.51 4.10 19.26
C ASP A 66 6.08 3.89 19.77
N PRO A 67 5.80 2.81 20.51
CA PRO A 67 4.47 2.53 21.06
C PRO A 67 4.00 3.54 22.13
N THR A 68 4.92 4.32 22.71
CA THR A 68 4.63 5.27 23.78
C THR A 68 4.52 6.71 23.30
N ALA A 69 4.92 6.98 22.06
CA ALA A 69 4.82 8.29 21.46
C ALA A 69 3.37 8.61 21.04
N GLU A 70 3.00 9.88 21.13
CA GLU A 70 1.73 10.35 20.58
C GLU A 70 1.74 10.20 19.05
N PRO A 71 0.68 9.63 18.45
CA PRO A 71 0.58 9.50 17.00
C PRO A 71 0.64 10.87 16.31
N SER A 72 1.61 11.05 15.41
CA SER A 72 1.87 12.34 14.74
C SER A 72 2.10 12.22 13.23
N VAL A 73 2.22 10.99 12.70
CA VAL A 73 2.46 10.73 11.28
C VAL A 73 1.34 9.86 10.74
N GLU A 74 0.62 10.38 9.75
CA GLU A 74 -0.34 9.60 8.97
C GLU A 74 0.40 8.85 7.86
N ILE A 75 -0.07 7.64 7.56
CA ILE A 75 0.46 6.81 6.47
C ILE A 75 -0.67 6.41 5.52
N GLN A 76 -0.33 6.27 4.25
CA GLN A 76 -1.24 5.70 3.25
C GLN A 76 -1.17 4.18 3.29
N PHE A 77 -2.32 3.52 3.19
CA PHE A 77 -2.41 2.07 3.11
C PHE A 77 -3.24 1.69 1.89
N THR A 78 -2.68 0.85 1.03
CA THR A 78 -3.34 0.32 -0.17
C THR A 78 -3.68 -1.16 0.04
N PRO A 79 -4.89 -1.51 0.50
CA PRO A 79 -5.27 -2.91 0.72
C PRO A 79 -5.14 -3.74 -0.57
N SER A 80 -4.84 -5.03 -0.43
CA SER A 80 -4.73 -5.93 -1.60
C SER A 80 -6.08 -6.30 -2.22
N ARG A 81 -7.17 -6.15 -1.48
CA ARG A 81 -8.54 -6.44 -1.92
C ARG A 81 -9.56 -5.74 -1.03
N VAL A 82 -10.75 -5.54 -1.58
CA VAL A 82 -11.92 -5.03 -0.86
C VAL A 82 -12.99 -6.13 -0.84
N LEU A 83 -13.60 -6.35 0.32
CA LEU A 83 -14.78 -7.21 0.47
C LEU A 83 -15.96 -6.31 0.85
N MET A 84 -17.05 -6.39 0.10
CA MET A 84 -18.25 -5.59 0.32
C MET A 84 -19.44 -6.49 0.64
N GLN A 85 -20.29 -6.04 1.58
CA GLN A 85 -21.57 -6.65 1.89
C GLN A 85 -22.65 -6.01 1.02
N ASP A 86 -23.70 -6.75 0.67
CA ASP A 86 -24.73 -6.32 -0.29
C ASP A 86 -25.29 -4.89 -0.06
N PHE A 87 -25.61 -4.48 1.18
CA PHE A 87 -26.19 -3.16 1.45
C PHE A 87 -25.20 -2.01 1.30
N THR A 88 -23.90 -2.24 1.52
CA THR A 88 -22.86 -1.24 1.24
C THR A 88 -22.29 -1.38 -0.17
N GLY A 89 -22.48 -2.55 -0.79
CA GLY A 89 -22.00 -2.87 -2.12
C GLY A 89 -22.78 -2.16 -3.22
N VAL A 90 -24.11 -2.20 -3.13
CA VAL A 90 -25.01 -1.53 -4.09
C VAL A 90 -24.71 -0.04 -4.24
N PRO A 91 -24.69 0.79 -3.17
CA PRO A 91 -24.41 2.22 -3.33
C PRO A 91 -23.02 2.49 -3.91
N CYS A 92 -21.99 1.73 -3.51
CA CYS A 92 -20.64 1.88 -4.08
C CYS A 92 -20.59 1.59 -5.58
N VAL A 93 -21.31 0.56 -6.06
CA VAL A 93 -21.39 0.28 -7.51
C VAL A 93 -22.17 1.38 -8.23
N VAL A 94 -23.21 1.95 -7.62
CA VAL A 94 -23.95 3.09 -8.18
C VAL A 94 -23.04 4.33 -8.28
N ASP A 95 -22.20 4.59 -7.29
CA ASP A 95 -21.22 5.68 -7.34
C ASP A 95 -20.24 5.47 -8.50
N LEU A 96 -19.70 4.26 -8.65
CA LEU A 96 -18.83 3.93 -9.79
C LEU A 96 -19.54 4.11 -11.13
N ALA A 97 -20.80 3.72 -11.26
CA ALA A 97 -21.59 3.92 -12.48
C ALA A 97 -21.78 5.42 -12.79
N THR A 98 -22.08 6.22 -11.77
CA THR A 98 -22.25 7.68 -11.90
C THR A 98 -20.92 8.36 -12.27
N MET A 99 -19.80 7.91 -11.68
CA MET A 99 -18.48 8.39 -12.05
C MET A 99 -18.13 8.10 -13.51
N ARG A 100 -18.50 6.92 -14.04
CA ARG A 100 -18.29 6.58 -15.45
C ARG A 100 -19.06 7.49 -16.40
N GLU A 101 -20.31 7.83 -16.06
CA GLU A 101 -21.10 8.78 -16.83
C GLU A 101 -20.45 10.17 -16.84
N ALA A 102 -20.05 10.67 -15.67
CA ALA A 102 -19.39 11.97 -15.54
C ALA A 102 -18.07 12.04 -16.32
N VAL A 103 -17.23 10.99 -16.28
CA VAL A 103 -15.98 10.93 -17.05
C VAL A 103 -16.25 11.03 -18.55
N ARG A 104 -17.28 10.34 -19.05
CA ARG A 104 -17.68 10.40 -20.46
C ARG A 104 -18.17 11.79 -20.87
N GLU A 105 -18.96 12.47 -20.03
CA GLU A 105 -19.42 13.83 -20.29
C GLU A 105 -18.27 14.84 -20.37
N LEU A 106 -17.22 14.62 -19.59
CA LEU A 106 -15.98 15.40 -19.62
C LEU A 106 -15.04 15.01 -20.77
N GLY A 107 -15.44 14.07 -21.64
CA GLY A 107 -14.67 13.62 -22.81
C GLY A 107 -13.52 12.65 -22.48
N GLY A 108 -13.51 12.06 -21.28
CA GLY A 108 -12.54 11.05 -20.87
C GLY A 108 -12.95 9.62 -21.25
N ASP A 109 -12.01 8.69 -21.07
CA ASP A 109 -12.29 7.24 -21.17
C ASP A 109 -12.88 6.72 -19.85
N ALA A 110 -14.05 6.09 -19.95
CA ALA A 110 -14.78 5.53 -18.82
C ALA A 110 -14.59 4.01 -18.67
N ALA A 111 -13.63 3.41 -19.39
CA ALA A 111 -13.25 2.01 -19.30
C ALA A 111 -12.24 1.73 -18.17
#